data_AF-A0A4R1ZES1-F1
#
_entry.id   AF-A0A4R1ZES1-F1
#
_cell.length_a   1.000
_cell.length_b   1.000
_cell.length_c   1.000
_cell.angle_alpha   90.00
_cell.angle_beta   90.00
_cell.angle_gamma   90.00
#
_symmetry.space_group_name_H-M   'P 1'
#
loop_
_entity.id
_entity.type
_entity.pdbx_description
1 polymer ?
#
loop_
_entity_poly.entity_id
_entity_poly.type
_entity_poly.pdbx_seq_one_letter_code
_entity_poly.pdbx_strand_id
1 'polypeptide(L)'
;MLGLIQKLLSVKQIFNKEASEKLRAIHPGLETAATDYLNHFNSVSAHSRYVTSAFIREVYYATMQHPLQNIPVESMKERLESIEKERASLRKYEILEVEELRPKQTVSLTVNRKFSNRSENKVTYLLEQVAGQWKVNHIARIISGTVLEVNRIDGQTAYVVGDSSHAMLFLDTNNYDLRVSEQVTVRGYLETSYYLQDSFFYHIVHVQK
;
A
#
# COMPACT_ATOMS: atom_id res chain seq x y z
N MET A 1 25.15 20.99 -6.35
CA MET A 1 24.39 21.86 -5.41
C MET A 1 22.94 22.15 -5.85
N LEU A 2 22.52 21.87 -7.10
CA LEU A 2 21.14 22.05 -7.56
C LEU A 2 20.18 20.88 -7.22
N GLY A 3 20.71 19.67 -6.95
CA GLY A 3 19.88 18.48 -6.65
C GLY A 3 19.19 18.50 -5.29
N LEU A 4 19.72 19.23 -4.30
CA LEU A 4 19.12 19.34 -2.96
C LEU A 4 17.94 20.32 -2.94
N ILE A 5 18.03 21.43 -3.68
CA ILE A 5 17.01 22.50 -3.66
C ILE A 5 15.71 22.02 -4.31
N GLN A 6 15.79 21.14 -5.31
CA GLN A 6 14.60 20.56 -5.90
C GLN A 6 13.83 19.66 -4.91
N LYS A 7 14.45 19.01 -3.92
CA LYS A 7 13.75 18.10 -3.00
C LYS A 7 12.92 18.81 -1.91
N LEU A 8 13.07 20.13 -1.78
CA LEU A 8 12.32 20.96 -0.82
C LEU A 8 11.05 21.60 -1.40
N LEU A 9 10.74 21.39 -2.68
CA LEU A 9 9.46 21.85 -3.23
C LEU A 9 8.32 21.06 -2.57
N SER A 10 7.37 21.78 -1.99
CA SER A 10 6.16 21.20 -1.41
C SER A 10 5.45 20.31 -2.43
N VAL A 11 4.95 19.17 -1.95
CA VAL A 11 4.17 18.26 -2.78
C VAL A 11 2.88 18.98 -3.17
N LYS A 12 2.64 19.13 -4.48
CA LYS A 12 1.42 19.78 -4.97
C LYS A 12 0.24 18.83 -4.83
N GLN A 13 -0.62 19.13 -3.88
CA GLN A 13 -1.90 18.45 -3.75
C GLN A 13 -2.87 18.89 -4.85
N ILE A 14 -3.53 17.93 -5.50
CA ILE A 14 -4.73 18.19 -6.29
C ILE A 14 -5.91 17.53 -5.60
N PHE A 15 -6.89 18.35 -5.27
CA PHE A 15 -8.13 17.92 -4.66
C PHE A 15 -9.12 17.52 -5.75
N ASN A 16 -9.45 16.23 -5.77
CA ASN A 16 -10.77 15.83 -6.25
C ASN A 16 -11.77 16.21 -5.15
N LYS A 17 -12.71 17.10 -5.47
CA LYS A 17 -13.70 17.62 -4.53
C LYS A 17 -14.52 16.49 -3.89
N GLU A 18 -14.96 15.53 -4.70
CA GLU A 18 -15.77 14.40 -4.25
C GLU A 18 -15.00 13.50 -3.27
N ALA A 19 -13.75 13.17 -3.59
CA ALA A 19 -12.92 12.35 -2.71
C ALA A 19 -12.65 13.04 -1.36
N SER A 20 -12.45 14.36 -1.40
CA SER A 20 -12.20 15.16 -0.18
C SER A 20 -13.43 15.24 0.71
N GLU A 21 -14.61 15.43 0.10
CA GLU A 21 -15.90 15.40 0.79
C GLU A 21 -16.15 14.02 1.42
N LYS A 22 -15.86 12.93 0.70
CA LYS A 22 -15.95 11.56 1.23
C LYS A 22 -15.03 11.34 2.44
N LEU A 23 -13.77 11.78 2.38
CA LEU A 23 -12.84 11.64 3.52
C LEU A 23 -13.35 12.34 4.78
N ARG A 24 -13.86 13.57 4.63
CA ARG A 24 -14.43 14.35 5.75
C ARG A 24 -15.70 13.72 6.30
N ALA A 25 -16.53 13.15 5.43
CA ALA A 25 -17.78 12.51 5.82
C ALA A 25 -17.56 11.22 6.62
N ILE A 26 -16.53 10.43 6.29
CA ILE A 26 -16.23 9.18 7.00
C ILE A 26 -15.72 9.48 8.41
N HIS A 27 -14.68 10.31 8.54
CA HIS A 27 -14.11 10.65 9.85
C HIS A 27 -13.30 11.97 9.82
N PRO A 28 -13.48 12.88 10.81
CA PRO A 28 -12.82 14.19 10.81
C PRO A 28 -11.28 14.16 10.73
N GLY A 29 -10.63 13.12 11.25
CA GLY A 29 -9.17 12.96 11.22
C GLY A 29 -8.58 12.22 10.01
N LEU A 30 -9.42 11.66 9.14
CA LEU A 30 -8.96 10.78 8.05
C LEU A 30 -8.32 11.56 6.90
N GLU A 31 -8.93 12.69 6.50
CA GLU A 31 -8.35 13.57 5.47
C GLU A 31 -6.98 14.09 5.91
N THR A 32 -6.86 14.57 7.15
CA THR A 32 -5.59 15.02 7.70
C THR A 32 -4.54 13.92 7.68
N ALA A 33 -4.84 12.71 8.15
CA ALA A 33 -3.88 11.61 8.12
C ALA A 33 -3.42 11.25 6.70
N ALA A 34 -4.35 11.16 5.74
CA ALA A 34 -4.04 10.86 4.35
C ALA A 34 -3.15 11.94 3.70
N THR A 35 -3.53 13.21 3.88
CA THR A 35 -2.82 14.34 3.28
C THR A 35 -1.46 14.57 3.92
N ASP A 36 -1.36 14.45 5.24
CA ASP A 36 -0.10 14.57 5.96
C ASP A 36 0.91 13.51 5.54
N TYR A 37 0.48 12.25 5.40
CA TYR A 37 1.34 11.19 4.87
C TYR A 37 1.87 11.56 3.47
N LEU A 38 0.99 11.96 2.56
CA LEU A 38 1.37 12.27 1.16
C LEU A 38 2.23 13.53 1.05
N ASN A 39 2.01 14.53 1.91
CA ASN A 39 2.82 15.75 1.96
C ASN A 39 4.24 15.48 2.48
N HIS A 40 4.41 14.47 3.34
CA HIS A 40 5.71 14.04 3.88
C HIS A 40 6.28 12.79 3.18
N PHE A 41 5.70 12.38 2.04
CA PHE A 41 6.05 11.14 1.34
C PHE A 41 7.56 10.98 1.11
N ASN A 42 8.25 12.07 0.77
CA ASN A 42 9.67 12.07 0.40
C ASN A 42 10.65 11.93 1.57
N SER A 43 10.18 11.82 2.82
CA SER A 43 11.03 11.52 3.98
C SER A 43 10.34 10.53 4.90
N VAL A 44 10.95 9.36 5.06
CA VAL A 44 10.51 8.28 5.95
C VAL A 44 10.47 8.76 7.39
N SER A 45 11.48 9.52 7.82
CA SER A 45 11.50 10.11 9.15
C SER A 45 10.26 10.99 9.39
N ALA A 46 9.92 11.85 8.43
CA ALA A 46 8.80 12.78 8.54
C ALA A 46 7.43 12.08 8.47
N HIS A 47 7.28 11.08 7.58
CA HIS A 47 5.99 10.40 7.45
C HIS A 47 5.80 9.21 8.41
N SER A 48 6.85 8.78 9.12
CA SER A 48 6.81 7.61 10.00
C SER A 48 5.71 7.65 11.07
N ARG A 49 5.31 8.85 11.51
CA ARG A 49 4.22 9.04 12.48
C ARG A 49 2.82 8.76 11.91
N TYR A 50 2.67 8.84 10.59
CA TYR A 50 1.41 8.67 9.88
C TYR A 50 1.21 7.25 9.32
N VAL A 51 2.16 6.36 9.57
CA VAL A 51 2.13 4.99 9.07
C VAL A 51 2.28 4.00 10.22
N THR A 52 1.85 2.76 10.01
CA THR A 52 2.05 1.68 10.98
C THR A 52 3.42 1.02 10.78
N SER A 53 3.83 0.19 11.75
CA SER A 53 5.02 -0.65 11.59
C SER A 53 4.86 -1.70 10.48
N ALA A 54 3.63 -2.20 10.24
CA ALA A 54 3.35 -3.14 9.16
C ALA A 54 3.60 -2.50 7.79
N PHE A 55 3.16 -1.24 7.61
CA PHE A 55 3.43 -0.49 6.39
C PHE A 55 4.93 -0.35 6.11
N ILE A 56 5.73 0.00 7.11
CA ILE A 56 7.19 0.12 6.97
C ILE A 56 7.80 -1.22 6.55
N ARG A 57 7.37 -2.33 7.16
CA ARG A 57 7.82 -3.68 6.79
C ARG A 57 7.47 -4.01 5.35
N GLU A 58 6.26 -3.69 4.91
CA GLU A 58 5.80 -3.94 3.53
C GLU A 58 6.63 -3.15 2.51
N VAL A 59 6.84 -1.85 2.74
CA VAL A 59 7.67 -1.00 1.87
C VAL A 59 9.13 -1.45 1.87
N TYR A 60 9.65 -1.86 3.03
CA TYR A 60 11.00 -2.39 3.17
C TYR A 60 11.19 -3.67 2.36
N TYR A 61 10.29 -4.65 2.54
CA TYR A 61 10.34 -5.92 1.80
C TYR A 61 10.34 -5.68 0.29
N ALA A 62 9.41 -4.84 -0.19
CA ALA A 62 9.30 -4.49 -1.59
C ALA A 62 10.53 -3.79 -2.15
N THR A 63 11.23 -3.01 -1.33
CA THR A 63 12.40 -2.22 -1.73
C THR A 63 13.67 -3.04 -1.72
N MET A 64 13.84 -3.88 -0.70
CA MET A 64 15.08 -4.61 -0.45
C MET A 64 15.07 -6.03 -0.99
N GLN A 65 13.90 -6.60 -1.27
CA GLN A 65 13.72 -8.00 -1.63
C GLN A 65 14.39 -8.97 -0.63
N HIS A 66 14.46 -8.56 0.65
CA HIS A 66 15.13 -9.31 1.71
C HIS A 66 14.11 -9.82 2.74
N PRO A 67 14.32 -11.00 3.32
CA PRO A 67 13.48 -11.53 4.40
C PRO A 67 13.39 -10.54 5.57
N LEU A 68 12.19 -10.36 6.13
CA LEU A 68 11.94 -9.41 7.22
C LEU A 68 12.48 -9.87 8.59
N GLN A 69 13.08 -11.05 8.68
CA GLN A 69 13.43 -11.68 9.95
C GLN A 69 14.51 -10.87 10.68
N ASN A 70 14.27 -10.61 11.98
CA ASN A 70 15.20 -10.01 12.94
C ASN A 70 15.70 -8.58 12.67
N ILE A 71 15.12 -7.85 11.71
CA ILE A 71 15.44 -6.43 11.51
C ILE A 71 14.45 -5.56 12.33
N PRO A 72 14.93 -4.71 13.25
CA PRO A 72 14.07 -3.75 13.94
C PRO A 72 13.45 -2.73 12.97
N VAL A 73 12.21 -2.29 13.24
CA VAL A 73 11.50 -1.32 12.40
C VAL A 73 12.27 -0.01 12.25
N GLU A 74 12.96 0.46 13.30
CA GLU A 74 13.78 1.68 13.22
C GLU A 74 14.94 1.51 12.24
N SER A 75 15.63 0.38 12.24
CA SER A 75 16.67 0.08 11.27
C SER A 75 16.13 -0.01 9.83
N MET A 76 14.89 -0.49 9.66
CA MET A 76 14.23 -0.45 8.35
C MET A 76 13.98 0.99 7.89
N LYS A 77 13.50 1.87 8.78
CA LYS A 77 13.26 3.29 8.48
C LYS A 77 14.54 4.00 8.07
N GLU A 78 15.63 3.81 8.80
CA GLU A 78 16.93 4.43 8.49
C GLU A 78 17.44 4.02 7.11
N ARG A 79 17.34 2.72 6.79
CA ARG A 79 17.71 2.21 5.47
C ARG A 79 16.80 2.77 4.38
N LEU A 80 15.49 2.79 4.58
CA LEU A 80 14.55 3.39 3.62
C LEU A 80 14.83 4.89 3.41
N GLU A 81 15.11 5.64 4.49
CA GLU A 81 15.47 7.07 4.41
C GLU A 81 16.73 7.28 3.57
N SER A 82 17.74 6.41 3.71
CA SER A 82 18.95 6.50 2.88
C SER A 82 18.68 6.30 1.39
N ILE A 83 17.79 5.38 1.02
CA ILE A 83 17.42 5.09 -0.37
C ILE A 83 16.52 6.19 -0.94
N GLU A 84 15.65 6.78 -0.14
CA GLU A 84 14.73 7.84 -0.57
C GLU A 84 15.49 9.10 -1.06
N LYS A 85 16.73 9.28 -0.59
CA LYS A 85 17.65 10.32 -1.09
C LYS A 85 18.03 10.14 -2.55
N GLU A 86 17.94 8.94 -3.09
CA GLU A 86 18.27 8.62 -4.50
C GLU A 86 17.02 8.44 -5.36
N ARG A 87 15.86 8.20 -4.74
CA ARG A 87 14.58 8.03 -5.44
C ARG A 87 14.02 9.34 -6.00
N ALA A 88 13.21 9.18 -7.05
CA ALA A 88 12.41 10.26 -7.62
C ALA A 88 11.39 10.74 -6.58
N SER A 89 11.40 12.03 -6.27
CA SER A 89 10.52 12.61 -5.26
C SER A 89 9.10 12.75 -5.80
N LEU A 90 8.09 12.44 -4.99
CA LEU A 90 6.71 12.79 -5.23
C LEU A 90 6.58 14.31 -5.40
N ARG A 91 5.99 14.74 -6.51
CA ARG A 91 5.75 16.16 -6.84
C ARG A 91 4.30 16.55 -6.76
N LYS A 92 3.42 15.61 -7.07
CA LYS A 92 2.00 15.85 -7.12
C LYS A 92 1.28 14.55 -6.80
N TYR A 93 0.16 14.66 -6.10
CA TYR A 93 -0.78 13.56 -5.97
C TYR A 93 -2.21 14.05 -6.16
N GLU A 94 -3.08 13.11 -6.48
CA GLU A 94 -4.51 13.29 -6.57
C GLU A 94 -5.19 12.08 -5.94
N ILE A 95 -6.09 12.32 -4.99
CA ILE A 95 -6.93 11.27 -4.40
C ILE A 95 -8.10 11.08 -5.36
N LEU A 96 -8.21 9.89 -5.93
CA LEU A 96 -9.22 9.57 -6.95
C LEU A 96 -10.47 8.95 -6.32
N GLU A 97 -10.28 7.97 -5.45
CA GLU A 97 -11.37 7.16 -4.90
C GLU A 97 -11.14 6.92 -3.41
N VAL A 98 -12.25 6.84 -2.68
CA VAL A 98 -12.31 6.58 -1.25
C VAL A 98 -13.42 5.56 -1.02
N GLU A 99 -13.08 4.43 -0.41
CA GLU A 99 -14.01 3.35 -0.12
C GLU A 99 -13.87 2.93 1.34
N GLU A 100 -14.95 2.99 2.11
CA GLU A 100 -14.96 2.48 3.47
C GLU A 100 -15.11 0.95 3.43
N LEU A 101 -14.05 0.23 3.81
CA LEU A 101 -14.04 -1.24 3.81
C LEU A 101 -14.62 -1.81 5.10
N ARG A 102 -14.30 -1.16 6.23
CA ARG A 102 -14.84 -1.49 7.55
C ARG A 102 -15.27 -0.20 8.24
N PRO A 103 -16.55 -0.07 8.66
CA PRO A 103 -17.08 1.15 9.25
C PRO A 103 -16.18 1.71 10.36
N LYS A 104 -15.72 2.95 10.19
CA LYS A 104 -14.86 3.71 11.13
C LYS A 104 -13.55 3.01 11.51
N GLN A 105 -13.15 1.96 10.79
CA GLN A 105 -11.97 1.16 11.10
C GLN A 105 -11.00 1.12 9.95
N THR A 106 -11.47 0.90 8.71
CA THR A 106 -10.57 0.74 7.55
C THR A 106 -11.16 1.41 6.32
N VAL A 107 -10.33 2.19 5.65
CA VAL A 107 -10.66 2.91 4.42
C VAL A 107 -9.60 2.63 3.36
N SER A 108 -10.04 2.36 2.13
CA SER A 108 -9.18 2.30 0.96
C SER A 108 -9.12 3.67 0.29
N LEU A 109 -7.92 4.05 -0.14
CA LEU A 109 -7.61 5.35 -0.75
C LEU A 109 -6.83 5.13 -2.05
N THR A 110 -7.48 5.31 -3.19
CA THR A 110 -6.81 5.25 -4.50
C THR A 110 -6.21 6.61 -4.82
N VAL A 111 -4.91 6.65 -5.03
CA VAL A 111 -4.12 7.87 -5.26
C VAL A 111 -3.35 7.76 -6.57
N ASN A 112 -3.49 8.76 -7.43
CA ASN A 112 -2.58 8.96 -8.55
C ASN A 112 -1.37 9.79 -8.07
N ARG A 113 -0.15 9.33 -8.37
CA ARG A 113 1.11 9.95 -7.93
C ARG A 113 1.94 10.32 -9.14
N LYS A 114 2.51 11.53 -9.14
CA LYS A 114 3.45 12.02 -10.15
C LYS A 114 4.78 12.40 -9.51
N PHE A 115 5.86 11.89 -10.08
CA PHE A 115 7.21 12.01 -9.53
C PHE A 115 8.09 13.00 -10.31
N SER A 116 9.23 13.36 -9.74
CA SER A 116 10.17 14.33 -10.32
C SER A 116 10.79 13.87 -11.65
N ASN A 117 10.88 12.57 -11.87
CA ASN A 117 11.33 11.97 -13.13
C ASN A 117 10.21 11.88 -14.19
N ARG A 118 9.06 12.55 -13.96
CA ARG A 118 7.86 12.53 -14.82
C ARG A 118 7.12 11.20 -14.87
N SER A 119 7.57 10.18 -14.15
CA SER A 119 6.79 8.96 -13.99
C SER A 119 5.50 9.24 -13.23
N GLU A 120 4.47 8.48 -13.55
CA GLU A 120 3.19 8.48 -12.86
C GLU A 120 2.80 7.04 -12.52
N ASN A 121 2.15 6.86 -11.37
CA ASN A 121 1.52 5.59 -11.05
C ASN A 121 0.25 5.79 -10.22
N LYS A 122 -0.63 4.79 -10.29
CA LYS A 122 -1.82 4.69 -9.44
C LYS A 122 -1.56 3.66 -8.35
N VAL A 123 -1.90 3.99 -7.11
CA VAL A 123 -1.70 3.14 -5.94
C VAL A 123 -2.93 3.19 -5.06
N THR A 124 -3.25 2.10 -4.37
CA THR A 124 -4.28 2.10 -3.32
C THR A 124 -3.61 1.92 -1.97
N TYR A 125 -3.85 2.85 -1.05
CA TYR A 125 -3.46 2.70 0.35
C TYR A 125 -4.63 2.21 1.17
N LEU A 126 -4.36 1.44 2.22
CA LEU A 126 -5.32 1.14 3.27
C LEU A 126 -4.95 1.92 4.50
N LEU A 127 -5.88 2.76 4.95
CA LEU A 127 -5.78 3.49 6.20
C LEU A 127 -6.58 2.73 7.25
N GLU A 128 -6.03 2.63 8.46
CA GLU A 128 -6.66 1.98 9.60
C GLU A 128 -6.63 2.86 10.84
N GLN A 129 -7.68 2.77 11.64
CA GLN A 129 -7.79 3.48 12.91
C GLN A 129 -7.04 2.71 14.00
N VAL A 130 -5.88 3.22 14.41
CA VAL A 130 -5.00 2.61 15.42
C VAL A 130 -4.90 3.52 16.64
N ALA A 131 -5.38 3.05 17.79
CA ALA A 131 -5.38 3.81 19.04
C ALA A 131 -5.98 5.23 18.90
N GLY A 132 -7.08 5.35 18.15
CA GLY A 132 -7.78 6.61 17.91
C GLY A 132 -7.17 7.52 16.84
N GLN A 133 -6.10 7.09 16.17
CA GLN A 133 -5.44 7.82 15.09
C GLN A 133 -5.48 7.03 13.78
N TRP A 134 -5.83 7.71 12.69
CA TRP A 134 -5.76 7.11 11.37
C TRP A 134 -4.30 7.04 10.91
N LYS A 135 -3.89 5.87 10.46
CA LYS A 135 -2.54 5.63 9.92
C LYS A 135 -2.64 4.84 8.63
N VAL A 136 -1.72 5.11 7.71
CA VAL A 136 -1.54 4.23 6.54
C VAL A 136 -0.98 2.91 7.06
N ASN A 137 -1.75 1.84 6.89
CA ASN A 137 -1.39 0.52 7.37
C ASN A 137 -0.83 -0.36 6.25
N HIS A 138 -1.37 -0.26 5.04
CA HIS A 138 -0.93 -1.08 3.91
C HIS A 138 -0.93 -0.34 2.57
N ILE A 139 -0.21 -0.90 1.60
CA ILE A 139 -0.24 -0.50 0.19
C ILE A 139 -0.73 -1.68 -0.66
N ALA A 140 -1.95 -1.58 -1.17
CA ALA A 140 -2.50 -2.63 -2.01
C ALA A 140 -1.81 -2.68 -3.37
N ARG A 141 -1.55 -3.90 -3.83
CA ARG A 141 -1.08 -4.25 -5.16
C ARG A 141 -2.21 -4.88 -5.96
N ILE A 142 -2.20 -4.61 -7.25
CA ILE A 142 -3.15 -5.16 -8.20
C ILE A 142 -2.38 -6.11 -9.12
N ILE A 143 -2.88 -7.33 -9.23
CA ILE A 143 -2.42 -8.33 -10.19
C ILE A 143 -3.61 -8.71 -11.05
N SER A 144 -3.50 -8.46 -12.35
CA SER A 144 -4.40 -9.01 -13.36
C SER A 144 -3.72 -10.21 -13.99
N GLY A 145 -4.42 -11.35 -14.02
CA GLY A 145 -3.84 -12.58 -14.54
C GLY A 145 -4.79 -13.75 -14.42
N THR A 146 -4.21 -14.93 -14.55
CA THR A 146 -4.90 -16.21 -14.44
C THR A 146 -4.67 -16.80 -13.07
N VAL A 147 -5.68 -17.44 -12.48
CA VAL A 147 -5.48 -18.32 -11.32
C VAL A 147 -4.70 -19.55 -11.78
N LEU A 148 -3.44 -19.65 -11.35
CA LEU A 148 -2.53 -20.73 -11.72
C LEU A 148 -2.71 -21.93 -10.78
N GLU A 149 -2.88 -21.65 -9.48
CA GLU A 149 -3.00 -22.68 -8.44
C GLU A 149 -3.98 -22.24 -7.35
N VAL A 150 -4.63 -23.23 -6.74
CA VAL A 150 -5.51 -23.07 -5.57
C VAL A 150 -5.04 -24.03 -4.49
N ASN A 151 -4.61 -23.48 -3.36
CA ASN A 151 -4.09 -24.23 -2.22
C ASN A 151 -4.97 -24.01 -0.99
N ARG A 152 -4.96 -24.97 -0.06
CA ARG A 152 -5.61 -24.86 1.25
C ARG A 152 -4.55 -24.82 2.34
N ILE A 153 -4.55 -23.77 3.13
CA ILE A 153 -3.58 -23.51 4.20
C ILE A 153 -4.36 -23.18 5.46
N ASP A 154 -4.24 -23.99 6.51
CA ASP A 154 -4.85 -23.75 7.83
C ASP A 154 -6.32 -23.29 7.77
N GLY A 155 -7.11 -23.92 6.90
CA GLY A 155 -8.54 -23.63 6.71
C GLY A 155 -8.84 -22.42 5.79
N GLN A 156 -7.83 -21.68 5.35
CA GLN A 156 -7.93 -20.58 4.39
C GLN A 156 -7.61 -21.05 2.98
N THR A 157 -8.05 -20.28 1.96
CA THR A 157 -7.75 -20.56 0.56
C THR A 157 -6.64 -19.64 0.10
N ALA A 158 -5.60 -20.18 -0.53
CA ALA A 158 -4.55 -19.39 -1.15
C ALA A 158 -4.55 -19.59 -2.66
N TYR A 159 -4.46 -18.48 -3.40
CA TYR A 159 -4.45 -18.47 -4.85
C TYR A 159 -3.10 -17.97 -5.36
N VAL A 160 -2.50 -18.71 -6.28
CA VAL A 160 -1.40 -18.16 -7.09
C VAL A 160 -2.04 -17.49 -8.30
N VAL A 161 -1.94 -16.17 -8.39
CA VAL A 161 -2.50 -15.38 -9.49
C VAL A 161 -1.37 -14.71 -10.25
N GLY A 162 -1.33 -14.89 -11.56
CA GLY A 162 -0.25 -14.35 -12.37
C GLY A 162 -0.40 -14.59 -13.87
N ASP A 163 0.64 -14.23 -14.59
CA ASP A 163 0.83 -14.53 -16.01
C ASP A 163 2.16 -15.28 -16.23
N SER A 164 2.60 -15.39 -17.49
CA SER A 164 3.86 -16.06 -17.86
C SER A 164 5.12 -15.38 -17.32
N SER A 165 5.02 -14.14 -16.81
CA SER A 165 6.14 -13.30 -16.40
C SER A 165 6.13 -13.00 -14.90
N HIS A 166 4.96 -12.91 -14.26
CA HIS A 166 4.83 -12.54 -12.85
C HIS A 166 3.66 -13.28 -12.19
N ALA A 167 3.87 -13.82 -10.99
CA ALA A 167 2.81 -14.39 -10.16
C ALA A 167 2.94 -13.94 -8.70
N MET A 168 1.80 -13.79 -8.03
CA MET A 168 1.72 -13.47 -6.60
C MET A 168 0.79 -14.44 -5.89
N LEU A 169 1.14 -14.73 -4.63
CA LEU A 169 0.37 -15.59 -3.74
C LEU A 169 -0.59 -14.73 -2.91
N PHE A 170 -1.89 -14.98 -3.08
CA PHE A 170 -2.97 -14.28 -2.39
C PHE A 170 -3.65 -15.20 -1.38
N LEU A 171 -3.88 -14.71 -0.17
CA LEU A 171 -4.61 -15.41 0.89
C LEU A 171 -6.02 -14.84 1.01
N ASP A 172 -7.00 -15.73 0.89
CA ASP A 172 -8.41 -15.42 0.89
C ASP A 172 -9.08 -15.91 2.17
N THR A 173 -9.55 -14.95 2.94
CA THR A 173 -10.36 -15.14 4.15
C THR A 173 -11.86 -14.94 3.89
N ASN A 174 -12.23 -14.48 2.69
CA ASN A 174 -13.60 -14.12 2.31
C ASN A 174 -14.25 -15.17 1.39
N ASN A 175 -13.51 -16.21 0.98
CA ASN A 175 -13.98 -17.34 0.18
C ASN A 175 -14.59 -16.95 -1.18
N TYR A 176 -13.82 -16.24 -2.02
CA TYR A 176 -14.22 -15.83 -3.38
C TYR A 176 -14.42 -16.99 -4.39
N ASP A 177 -14.11 -18.23 -4.00
CA ASP A 177 -14.23 -19.47 -4.81
C ASP A 177 -13.69 -19.32 -6.24
N LEU A 178 -12.41 -18.93 -6.36
CA LEU A 178 -11.74 -18.79 -7.66
C LEU A 178 -11.24 -20.15 -8.16
N ARG A 179 -11.37 -20.40 -9.47
CA ARG A 179 -10.96 -21.66 -10.08
C ARG A 179 -9.68 -21.50 -10.88
N VAL A 180 -8.89 -22.57 -10.98
CA VAL A 180 -7.72 -22.61 -11.88
C VAL A 180 -8.17 -22.25 -13.31
N SER A 181 -7.33 -21.50 -14.01
CA SER A 181 -7.58 -20.93 -15.35
C SER A 181 -8.59 -19.77 -15.41
N GLU A 182 -9.19 -19.36 -14.29
CA GLU A 182 -10.05 -18.17 -14.24
C GLU A 182 -9.22 -16.89 -14.44
N GLN A 183 -9.68 -15.99 -15.32
CA GLN A 183 -9.10 -14.66 -15.46
C GLN A 183 -9.64 -13.77 -14.34
N VAL A 184 -8.74 -13.13 -13.62
CA VAL A 184 -9.10 -12.28 -12.48
C VAL A 184 -8.21 -11.06 -12.41
N THR A 185 -8.75 -9.98 -11.87
CA THR A 185 -7.98 -8.88 -11.31
C THR A 185 -8.14 -8.93 -9.79
N VAL A 186 -7.05 -9.27 -9.10
CA VAL A 186 -7.01 -9.35 -7.65
C VAL A 186 -6.26 -8.16 -7.09
N ARG A 187 -6.88 -7.51 -6.11
CA ARG A 187 -6.29 -6.44 -5.32
C ARG A 187 -6.07 -6.96 -3.90
N GLY A 188 -4.83 -6.85 -3.41
CA GLY A 188 -4.48 -7.28 -2.06
C GLY A 188 -3.27 -6.57 -1.50
N TYR A 189 -3.05 -6.67 -0.20
CA TYR A 189 -1.90 -6.06 0.48
C TYR A 189 -1.03 -7.11 1.16
N LEU A 190 0.26 -6.83 1.31
CA LEU A 190 1.18 -7.77 1.92
C LEU A 190 0.90 -7.92 3.42
N GLU A 191 0.53 -9.11 3.86
CA GLU A 191 0.42 -9.44 5.28
C GLU A 191 1.81 -9.74 5.82
N THR A 192 2.37 -8.81 6.58
CA THR A 192 3.73 -8.94 7.11
C THR A 192 3.78 -9.62 8.47
N SER A 193 2.62 -9.81 9.12
CA SER A 193 2.53 -10.52 10.41
C SER A 193 2.29 -12.03 10.25
N TYR A 194 1.83 -12.46 9.07
CA TYR A 194 1.57 -13.86 8.75
C TYR A 194 2.58 -14.35 7.71
N TYR A 195 3.38 -15.35 8.09
CA TYR A 195 4.27 -16.08 7.18
C TYR A 195 3.90 -17.55 7.26
N LEU A 196 3.84 -18.21 6.11
CA LEU A 196 3.68 -19.66 6.02
C LEU A 196 4.74 -20.18 5.07
N GLN A 197 5.51 -21.19 5.50
CA GLN A 197 6.52 -21.85 4.68
C GLN A 197 7.46 -20.84 3.99
N ASP A 198 7.97 -19.87 4.75
CA ASP A 198 8.89 -18.81 4.30
C ASP A 198 8.35 -17.87 3.21
N SER A 199 7.04 -17.89 2.95
CA SER A 199 6.38 -17.04 1.97
C SER A 199 5.52 -15.97 2.65
N PHE A 200 5.57 -14.75 2.13
CA PHE A 200 4.60 -13.71 2.45
C PHE A 200 3.37 -13.82 1.54
N PHE A 201 2.21 -13.52 2.10
CA PHE A 201 0.94 -13.58 1.39
C PHE A 201 0.39 -12.17 1.19
N TYR A 202 -0.34 -11.99 0.10
CA TYR A 202 -1.20 -10.82 -0.06
C TYR A 202 -2.61 -11.15 0.43
N HIS A 203 -3.13 -10.46 1.44
CA HIS A 203 -4.55 -10.60 1.78
C HIS A 203 -5.43 -9.97 0.70
N ILE A 204 -6.42 -10.72 0.24
CA ILE A 204 -7.36 -10.23 -0.78
C ILE A 204 -8.27 -9.17 -0.17
N VAL A 205 -8.28 -8.00 -0.81
CA VAL A 205 -9.24 -6.91 -0.54
C VAL A 205 -10.40 -6.97 -1.51
N HIS A 206 -10.13 -7.28 -2.77
CA HIS A 206 -11.13 -7.28 -3.83
C HIS A 206 -10.73 -8.20 -4.98
N VAL A 207 -11.72 -8.80 -5.62
CA VAL A 207 -11.57 -9.58 -6.86
C VAL A 207 -12.58 -9.11 -7.88
N GLN A 208 -12.12 -8.87 -9.10
CA GLN A 208 -12.95 -8.68 -10.28
C GLN A 208 -12.70 -9.83 -11.26
N LYS A 209 -13.77 -10.47 -11.73
CA LYS A 209 -13.77 -11.56 -12.71
C LYS A 209 -14.07 -11.00 -14.10
#